data_AF-A0AAU4ZKL7-F1
#
_entry.id   AF-A0AAU4ZKL7-F1
#
_cell.length_a   1.000
_cell.length_b   1.000
_cell.length_c   1.000
_cell.angle_alpha   90.00
_cell.angle_beta   90.00
_cell.angle_gamma   90.00
#
_symmetry.space_group_name_H-M   'P 1'
#
loop_
_entity.id
_entity.type
_entity.pdbx_description
1 polymer ?
#
loop_
_entity_poly.entity_id
_entity_poly.type
_entity_poly.pdbx_seq_one_letter_code
_entity_poly.pdbx_strand_id
1 'polypeptide(L)'
;MTASRRPASELPADPARLRLVYTHDQSAELYDLEDTLEWWHVSVRALHEEGQECPQGCSAACEGGTQIGYLSLCRLRDYTGDNRWVAADAESADLESIASTVLDPRTGQYTDAFDEAIECPVGDLLILDRVFLDKPWRGFGLGPVFAAEAIRRLSGGCCAVAAEPNMAEWPGDREDVSESYRQQARRKIGALWESIGFTPFQRGVHLLDTALREPADRLAQRRQELHQLSQAYRPAAASPSAVSQPEAAPPRKAPATEQQRGSTEGWLETIGSLRADDTLPYLRGRCARAGWDSRDKATALALAANVTSQTDLRELGAQIPDVHHGLQKAFADAVAFSAESFGVGPFREDPSLLGPLATVWVYGSNLHGKHTGRSHGVGDACQHARSLSPRLERISLAQLLTLEDFWQWNGPMCSFCIGWSGQRLTEEQYVHYLGVTADSPRTAAP
;
A
#
# COMPACT_ATOMS: atom_id res chain seq x y z
N MET A 1 14.34 24.09 -21.49
CA MET A 1 13.06 24.78 -21.76
C MET A 1 11.94 23.93 -21.18
N THR A 2 11.47 24.25 -19.98
CA THR A 2 10.26 23.64 -19.42
C THR A 2 9.08 24.09 -20.28
N ALA A 3 8.40 23.15 -20.94
CA ALA A 3 7.16 23.47 -21.64
C ALA A 3 6.21 24.11 -20.62
N SER A 4 5.73 25.32 -20.92
CA SER A 4 4.80 26.03 -20.04
C SER A 4 3.58 25.14 -19.81
N ARG A 5 3.24 24.90 -18.54
CA ARG A 5 2.01 24.19 -18.19
C ARG A 5 0.81 25.00 -18.70
N ARG A 6 -0.25 24.29 -19.10
CA ARG A 6 -1.53 24.93 -19.42
C ARG A 6 -2.13 25.56 -18.15
N PRO A 7 -2.89 26.66 -18.27
CA PRO A 7 -3.43 27.37 -17.12
C PRO A 7 -4.55 26.57 -16.43
N ALA A 8 -4.65 26.64 -15.10
CA ALA A 8 -5.63 25.89 -14.31
C ALA A 8 -7.09 26.15 -14.71
N SER A 9 -7.38 27.32 -15.31
CA SER A 9 -8.70 27.67 -15.84
C SER A 9 -9.16 26.81 -17.04
N GLU A 10 -8.25 26.08 -17.68
CA GLU A 10 -8.56 25.16 -18.78
C GLU A 10 -8.79 23.72 -18.32
N LEU A 11 -8.70 23.43 -17.02
CA LEU A 11 -8.96 22.10 -16.49
C LEU A 11 -10.43 21.73 -16.66
N PRO A 12 -10.75 20.51 -17.14
CA PRO A 12 -12.14 20.08 -17.29
C PRO A 12 -12.89 19.94 -15.95
N ALA A 13 -12.19 19.59 -14.86
CA ALA A 13 -12.71 19.55 -13.51
C ALA A 13 -11.58 19.65 -12.48
N ASP A 14 -11.94 19.77 -11.20
CA ASP A 14 -10.99 19.87 -10.09
C ASP A 14 -10.11 18.59 -10.01
N PRO A 15 -8.78 18.72 -10.18
CA PRO A 15 -7.88 17.58 -10.17
C PRO A 15 -7.77 16.88 -8.80
N ALA A 16 -8.14 17.54 -7.68
CA ALA A 16 -8.18 16.89 -6.37
C ALA A 16 -9.29 15.83 -6.24
N ARG A 17 -10.26 15.83 -7.17
CA ARG A 17 -11.38 14.89 -7.19
C ARG A 17 -11.11 13.66 -8.08
N LEU A 18 -9.93 13.61 -8.69
CA LEU A 18 -9.51 12.47 -9.49
C LEU A 18 -9.12 11.29 -8.60
N ARG A 19 -9.46 10.09 -9.04
CA ARG A 19 -9.14 8.84 -8.33
C ARG A 19 -8.40 7.87 -9.24
N LEU A 20 -7.49 7.12 -8.64
CA LEU A 20 -6.86 5.97 -9.27
C LEU A 20 -7.60 4.70 -8.82
N VAL A 21 -8.05 3.91 -9.78
CA VAL A 21 -8.69 2.61 -9.56
C VAL A 21 -7.77 1.52 -10.08
N TYR A 22 -7.33 0.63 -9.20
CA TYR A 22 -6.39 -0.44 -9.52
C TYR A 22 -7.16 -1.72 -9.80
N THR A 23 -6.89 -2.34 -10.94
CA THR A 23 -7.48 -3.60 -11.36
C THR A 23 -6.37 -4.55 -11.75
N HIS A 24 -6.50 -5.79 -11.30
CA HIS A 24 -5.64 -6.91 -11.66
C HIS A 24 -6.55 -7.97 -12.27
N ASP A 25 -6.15 -8.51 -13.41
CA ASP A 25 -6.82 -9.60 -14.08
C ASP A 25 -5.83 -10.76 -14.20
N GLN A 26 -6.31 -11.97 -13.90
CA GLN A 26 -5.55 -13.19 -14.02
C GLN A 26 -6.46 -14.24 -14.65
N SER A 27 -5.96 -14.86 -15.72
CA SER A 27 -6.63 -15.96 -16.38
C SER A 27 -6.86 -17.11 -15.39
N ALA A 28 -8.02 -17.75 -15.46
CA ALA A 28 -8.27 -18.99 -14.72
C ALA A 28 -7.65 -20.22 -15.42
N GLU A 29 -7.34 -20.09 -16.72
CA GLU A 29 -6.57 -21.09 -17.45
C GLU A 29 -5.09 -20.90 -17.15
N LEU A 30 -4.47 -21.95 -16.62
CA LEU A 30 -3.05 -21.98 -16.26
C LEU A 30 -2.21 -21.68 -17.49
N TYR A 31 -1.38 -20.64 -17.40
CA TYR A 31 -0.34 -20.33 -18.37
C TYR A 31 1.03 -20.52 -17.73
N ASP A 32 1.99 -21.08 -18.48
CA ASP A 32 3.29 -21.51 -17.96
C ASP A 32 4.11 -20.42 -17.26
N LEU A 33 3.77 -19.13 -17.43
CA LEU A 33 4.49 -17.98 -16.85
C LEU A 33 3.57 -17.05 -16.04
N GLU A 34 2.35 -17.48 -15.69
CA GLU A 34 1.34 -16.64 -15.01
C GLU A 34 1.76 -16.17 -13.61
N ASP A 35 2.59 -16.96 -12.92
CA ASP A 35 3.11 -16.58 -11.61
C ASP A 35 4.27 -15.58 -11.73
N THR A 36 4.95 -15.58 -12.88
CA THR A 36 6.15 -14.79 -13.18
C THR A 36 5.82 -13.41 -13.70
N LEU A 37 4.74 -13.26 -14.47
CA LEU A 37 4.30 -11.99 -15.05
C LEU A 37 2.91 -11.60 -14.53
N GLU A 38 2.81 -10.39 -13.98
CA GLU A 38 1.59 -9.88 -13.37
C GLU A 38 1.20 -8.51 -13.94
N TRP A 39 0.00 -8.42 -14.54
CA TRP A 39 -0.52 -7.18 -15.12
C TRP A 39 -1.37 -6.37 -14.15
N TRP A 40 -1.14 -5.06 -14.16
CA TRP A 40 -1.93 -4.08 -13.44
C TRP A 40 -2.45 -3.00 -14.38
N HIS A 41 -3.76 -2.81 -14.37
CA HIS A 41 -4.42 -1.69 -15.02
C HIS A 41 -4.86 -0.66 -13.97
N VAL A 42 -4.45 0.60 -14.15
CA VAL A 42 -4.80 1.69 -13.25
C VAL A 42 -5.62 2.72 -14.00
N SER A 43 -6.94 2.74 -13.81
CA SER A 43 -7.80 3.75 -14.43
C SER A 43 -7.75 5.06 -13.65
N VAL A 44 -7.61 6.18 -14.35
CA VAL A 44 -7.75 7.53 -13.78
C VAL A 44 -9.18 8.00 -13.99
N ARG A 45 -9.91 8.26 -12.91
CA ARG A 45 -11.36 8.58 -12.97
C ARG A 45 -11.69 9.93 -12.35
N ALA A 46 -12.53 10.69 -13.04
CA ALA A 46 -13.11 11.93 -12.55
C ALA A 46 -14.49 11.67 -11.94
N LEU A 47 -14.69 12.08 -10.69
CA LEU A 47 -15.98 11.97 -10.00
C LEU A 47 -16.85 13.21 -10.26
N HIS A 48 -18.15 13.01 -10.49
CA HIS A 48 -19.12 14.11 -10.62
C HIS A 48 -19.42 14.75 -9.27
N GLU A 49 -19.80 16.03 -9.25
CA GLU A 49 -20.35 16.69 -8.05
C GLU A 49 -21.76 16.18 -7.74
N GLU A 50 -22.13 16.14 -6.45
CA GLU A 50 -23.54 15.93 -6.07
C GLU A 50 -24.39 17.02 -6.75
N GLY A 51 -25.27 16.62 -7.67
CA GLY A 51 -26.15 17.52 -8.41
C GLY A 51 -25.72 17.83 -9.85
N GLN A 52 -24.57 17.37 -10.33
CA GLN A 52 -24.27 17.39 -11.78
C GLN A 52 -24.96 16.20 -12.47
N GLU A 53 -25.84 16.49 -13.42
CA GLU A 53 -26.44 15.46 -14.26
C GLU A 53 -25.34 14.83 -15.14
N CYS A 54 -25.11 13.51 -14.99
CA CYS A 54 -24.32 12.75 -15.96
C CYS A 54 -24.94 13.00 -17.36
N PRO A 55 -24.17 13.40 -18.40
CA PRO A 55 -24.69 13.61 -19.75
C PRO A 55 -25.41 12.38 -20.35
N GLN A 56 -25.16 11.20 -19.77
CA GLN A 56 -25.73 9.91 -20.15
C GLN A 56 -26.83 9.41 -19.19
N GLY A 57 -27.26 10.24 -18.24
CA GLY A 57 -28.17 9.87 -17.14
C GLY A 57 -27.44 9.12 -16.03
N CYS A 58 -27.66 9.50 -14.78
CA CYS A 58 -27.02 8.86 -13.62
C CYS A 58 -27.58 7.45 -13.40
N SER A 59 -27.02 6.45 -14.10
CA SER A 59 -27.19 5.04 -13.78
C SER A 59 -26.22 4.61 -12.67
N ALA A 60 -26.36 3.39 -12.12
CA ALA A 60 -25.42 2.80 -11.16
C ALA A 60 -23.95 2.83 -11.65
N ALA A 61 -23.71 3.03 -12.96
CA ALA A 61 -22.37 3.23 -13.53
C ALA A 61 -21.72 4.58 -13.14
N CYS A 62 -22.47 5.59 -12.67
CA CYS A 62 -21.91 6.88 -12.22
C CYS A 62 -21.31 6.83 -10.79
N GLU A 63 -21.47 5.74 -10.03
CA GLU A 63 -20.82 5.58 -8.69
C GLU A 63 -19.29 5.51 -8.80
N GLY A 64 -18.75 5.07 -9.95
CA GLY A 64 -17.31 4.89 -10.17
C GLY A 64 -16.59 6.07 -10.83
N GLY A 65 -17.28 7.12 -11.27
CA GLY A 65 -16.72 8.22 -12.07
C GLY A 65 -16.38 7.88 -13.52
N THR A 66 -16.15 8.92 -14.33
CA THR A 66 -15.77 8.81 -15.74
C THR A 66 -14.26 8.58 -15.88
N GLN A 67 -13.86 7.56 -16.63
CA GLN A 67 -12.43 7.35 -16.94
C GLN A 67 -11.92 8.43 -17.88
N ILE A 68 -10.82 9.07 -17.50
CA ILE A 68 -10.16 10.17 -18.23
C ILE A 68 -8.74 9.81 -18.68
N GLY A 69 -8.31 8.58 -18.41
CA GLY A 69 -6.97 8.09 -18.65
C GLY A 69 -6.71 6.77 -17.95
N TYR A 70 -5.54 6.20 -18.18
CA TYR A 70 -5.12 4.96 -17.56
C TYR A 70 -3.60 4.80 -17.56
N LEU A 71 -3.13 3.87 -16.73
CA LEU A 71 -1.77 3.36 -16.73
C LEU A 71 -1.81 1.84 -16.84
N SER A 72 -0.84 1.28 -17.56
CA SER A 72 -0.58 -0.16 -17.58
C SER A 72 0.79 -0.40 -16.99
N LEU A 73 0.88 -1.32 -16.03
CA LEU A 73 2.12 -1.73 -15.41
C LEU A 73 2.21 -3.25 -15.41
N CYS A 74 3.41 -3.77 -15.62
CA CYS A 74 3.69 -5.21 -15.61
C CYS A 74 4.75 -5.48 -14.55
N ARG A 75 4.57 -6.48 -13.71
CA ARG A 75 5.55 -6.91 -12.71
C ARG A 75 6.14 -8.25 -13.13
N LEU A 76 7.46 -8.34 -13.19
CA LEU A 76 8.22 -9.56 -13.40
C LEU A 76 8.76 -10.05 -12.06
N ARG A 77 8.25 -11.18 -11.58
CA ARG A 77 8.59 -11.75 -10.27
C ARG A 77 9.90 -12.54 -10.31
N ASP A 78 10.75 -12.34 -9.31
CA ASP A 78 12.09 -12.90 -9.24
C ASP A 78 12.12 -14.32 -8.64
N TYR A 79 11.13 -14.68 -7.82
CA TYR A 79 11.17 -15.87 -6.96
C TYR A 79 10.39 -17.10 -7.49
N THR A 80 9.88 -17.04 -8.72
CA THR A 80 9.04 -18.11 -9.30
C THR A 80 9.84 -19.27 -9.86
N GLY A 81 11.11 -19.02 -10.21
CA GLY A 81 12.00 -20.01 -10.84
C GLY A 81 11.96 -19.99 -12.37
N ASP A 82 11.01 -19.28 -12.99
CA ASP A 82 10.96 -19.12 -14.44
C ASP A 82 11.88 -18.00 -14.92
N ASN A 83 12.21 -18.03 -16.21
CA ASN A 83 12.97 -16.97 -16.85
C ASN A 83 12.08 -15.74 -17.11
N ARG A 84 12.30 -14.68 -16.33
CA ARG A 84 11.57 -13.39 -16.45
C ARG A 84 11.66 -12.74 -17.84
N TRP A 85 12.78 -12.90 -18.53
CA TRP A 85 12.92 -12.37 -19.89
C TRP A 85 12.00 -13.10 -20.86
N VAL A 86 11.91 -14.43 -20.75
CA VAL A 86 11.00 -15.25 -21.58
C VAL A 86 9.54 -14.88 -21.31
N ALA A 87 9.19 -14.59 -20.06
CA ALA A 87 7.84 -14.12 -19.71
C ALA A 87 7.51 -12.77 -20.36
N ALA A 88 8.45 -11.82 -20.36
CA ALA A 88 8.27 -10.54 -21.04
C ALA A 88 8.17 -10.68 -22.57
N ASP A 89 9.01 -11.52 -23.18
CA ASP A 89 9.02 -11.80 -24.63
C ASP A 89 7.73 -12.45 -25.12
N ALA A 90 7.22 -13.44 -24.37
CA ALA A 90 5.97 -14.10 -24.70
C ALA A 90 4.75 -13.16 -24.64
N GLU A 91 4.81 -12.11 -23.82
CA GLU A 91 3.72 -11.17 -23.62
C GLU A 91 3.68 -10.08 -24.70
N SER A 92 4.80 -9.36 -24.92
CA SER A 92 4.86 -8.35 -25.99
C SER A 92 6.27 -7.91 -26.34
N ALA A 93 6.45 -7.44 -27.59
CA ALA A 93 7.72 -6.89 -28.06
C ALA A 93 8.17 -5.62 -27.30
N ASP A 94 7.23 -4.82 -26.79
CA ASP A 94 7.56 -3.62 -26.01
C ASP A 94 8.16 -4.02 -24.64
N LEU A 95 7.57 -5.02 -23.97
CA LEU A 95 8.10 -5.57 -22.72
C LEU A 95 9.42 -6.31 -22.94
N GLU A 96 9.55 -7.10 -24.02
CA GLU A 96 10.80 -7.73 -24.43
C GLU A 96 11.93 -6.70 -24.53
N SER A 97 11.68 -5.57 -25.20
CA SER A 97 12.71 -4.56 -25.42
C SER A 97 13.25 -3.97 -24.12
N ILE A 98 12.36 -3.69 -23.17
CA ILE A 98 12.71 -3.22 -21.83
C ILE A 98 13.45 -4.33 -21.06
N ALA A 99 12.91 -5.55 -21.05
CA ALA A 99 13.47 -6.71 -20.37
C ALA A 99 14.89 -7.04 -20.89
N SER A 100 15.11 -7.06 -22.21
CA SER A 100 16.40 -7.26 -22.88
C SER A 100 17.47 -6.24 -22.52
N THR A 101 17.09 -5.11 -21.93
CA THR A 101 18.00 -4.06 -21.48
C THR A 101 18.47 -4.27 -20.05
N VAL A 102 17.68 -4.95 -19.22
CA VAL A 102 17.93 -5.09 -17.77
C VAL A 102 18.14 -6.53 -17.32
N LEU A 103 17.64 -7.51 -18.08
CA LEU A 103 17.77 -8.95 -17.85
C LEU A 103 18.66 -9.60 -18.92
N ASP A 104 19.43 -10.61 -18.51
CA ASP A 104 20.12 -11.51 -19.43
C ASP A 104 19.09 -12.52 -20.02
N PRO A 105 18.91 -12.58 -21.35
CA PRO A 105 17.89 -13.45 -21.97
C PRO A 105 18.08 -14.95 -21.68
N ARG A 106 19.31 -15.40 -21.45
CA ARG A 106 19.61 -16.82 -21.23
C ARG A 106 19.28 -17.25 -19.81
N THR A 107 19.47 -16.38 -18.84
CA THR A 107 19.35 -16.70 -17.41
C THR A 107 18.10 -16.12 -16.75
N GLY A 108 17.51 -15.06 -17.31
CA GLY A 108 16.39 -14.33 -16.69
C GLY A 108 16.79 -13.52 -15.45
N GLN A 109 18.10 -13.42 -15.17
CA GLN A 109 18.67 -12.64 -14.07
C GLN A 109 19.01 -11.23 -14.53
N TYR A 110 19.15 -10.30 -13.59
CA TYR A 110 19.63 -8.95 -13.91
C TYR A 110 21.02 -8.98 -14.55
N THR A 111 21.26 -8.04 -15.46
CA THR A 111 22.58 -7.84 -16.07
C THR A 111 23.53 -7.13 -15.11
N ASP A 112 24.84 -7.34 -15.25
CA ASP A 112 25.86 -6.62 -14.47
C ASP A 112 25.67 -5.09 -14.50
N ALA A 113 25.28 -4.55 -15.65
CA ALA A 113 25.04 -3.11 -15.80
C ALA A 113 23.81 -2.62 -15.02
N PHE A 114 22.80 -3.47 -14.82
CA PHE A 114 21.66 -3.16 -13.97
C PHE A 114 22.06 -3.26 -12.50
N ASP A 115 22.81 -4.29 -12.12
CA ASP A 115 23.33 -4.47 -10.75
C ASP A 115 24.20 -3.30 -10.31
N GLU A 116 25.00 -2.72 -11.23
CA GLU A 116 25.79 -1.51 -10.97
C GLU A 116 24.94 -0.24 -10.82
N ALA A 117 23.75 -0.20 -11.41
CA ALA A 117 22.89 0.98 -11.48
C ALA A 117 21.87 1.10 -10.34
N ILE A 118 21.60 0.01 -9.61
CA ILE A 118 20.58 -0.08 -8.57
C ILE A 118 21.24 -0.40 -7.22
N GLU A 119 20.89 0.34 -6.17
CA GLU A 119 21.51 0.22 -4.83
C GLU A 119 21.27 -1.16 -4.19
N CYS A 120 20.11 -1.77 -4.47
CA CYS A 120 19.73 -3.09 -3.99
C CYS A 120 19.04 -3.89 -5.10
N PRO A 121 19.79 -4.54 -6.02
CA PRO A 121 19.25 -5.21 -7.21
C PRO A 121 18.65 -6.59 -6.86
N VAL A 122 17.83 -6.65 -5.82
CA VAL A 122 17.21 -7.90 -5.33
C VAL A 122 15.70 -7.74 -5.26
N GLY A 123 14.99 -8.64 -5.95
CA GLY A 123 13.54 -8.66 -6.01
C GLY A 123 13.01 -8.33 -7.39
N ASP A 124 11.71 -8.03 -7.45
CA ASP A 124 10.96 -8.00 -8.70
C ASP A 124 11.30 -6.75 -9.53
N LEU A 125 10.97 -6.80 -10.82
CA LEU A 125 11.04 -5.64 -11.71
C LEU A 125 9.62 -5.17 -12.00
N LEU A 126 9.34 -3.89 -11.75
CA LEU A 126 8.10 -3.26 -12.23
C LEU A 126 8.40 -2.54 -13.55
N ILE A 127 7.57 -2.74 -14.57
CA ILE A 127 7.65 -2.04 -15.84
C ILE A 127 6.46 -1.10 -15.93
N LEU A 128 6.71 0.20 -16.07
CA LEU A 128 5.70 1.18 -16.45
C LEU A 128 5.54 1.14 -17.97
N ASP A 129 4.65 0.27 -18.44
CA ASP A 129 4.43 0.03 -19.87
C ASP A 129 3.77 1.24 -20.54
N ARG A 130 2.65 1.72 -19.97
CA ARG A 130 1.85 2.77 -20.63
C ARG A 130 1.31 3.78 -19.64
N VAL A 131 1.33 5.05 -20.05
CA VAL A 131 0.62 6.14 -19.38
C VAL A 131 -0.17 6.92 -20.41
N PHE A 132 -1.46 7.04 -20.17
CA PHE A 132 -2.40 7.68 -21.06
C PHE A 132 -3.33 8.62 -20.31
N LEU A 133 -3.56 9.80 -20.86
CA LEU A 133 -4.57 10.74 -20.40
C LEU A 133 -5.33 11.26 -21.61
N ASP A 134 -6.62 11.55 -21.47
CA ASP A 134 -7.39 12.18 -22.54
C ASP A 134 -6.86 13.58 -22.84
N LYS A 135 -6.91 13.99 -24.12
CA LYS A 135 -6.36 15.27 -24.61
C LYS A 135 -6.73 16.48 -23.73
N PRO A 136 -7.98 16.64 -23.26
CA PRO A 136 -8.36 17.78 -22.41
C PRO A 136 -7.55 17.86 -21.10
N TRP A 137 -7.09 16.73 -20.55
CA TRP A 137 -6.37 16.62 -19.28
C TRP A 137 -4.84 16.65 -19.42
N ARG A 138 -4.32 16.74 -20.66
CA ARG A 138 -2.87 16.83 -20.92
C ARG A 138 -2.36 18.25 -20.72
N GLY A 139 -1.07 18.38 -20.39
CA GLY A 139 -0.37 19.66 -20.29
C GLY A 139 -0.41 20.35 -18.92
N PHE A 140 -1.04 19.74 -17.91
CA PHE A 140 -1.09 20.27 -16.53
C PHE A 140 -0.08 19.60 -15.58
N GLY A 141 0.67 18.62 -16.05
CA GLY A 141 1.60 17.84 -15.20
C GLY A 141 0.96 16.67 -14.45
N LEU A 142 -0.27 16.27 -14.80
CA LEU A 142 -0.99 15.18 -14.14
C LEU A 142 -0.39 13.78 -14.38
N GLY A 143 0.14 13.53 -15.59
CA GLY A 143 0.70 12.22 -15.96
C GLY A 143 1.78 11.73 -15.00
N PRO A 144 2.84 12.50 -14.73
CA PRO A 144 3.87 12.14 -13.75
C PRO A 144 3.31 11.93 -12.34
N VAL A 145 2.34 12.73 -11.90
CA VAL A 145 1.69 12.57 -10.59
C VAL A 145 1.04 11.19 -10.50
N PHE A 146 0.23 10.81 -11.49
CA PHE A 146 -0.45 9.51 -11.48
C PHE A 146 0.51 8.33 -11.65
N ALA A 147 1.54 8.49 -12.48
CA ALA A 147 2.59 7.47 -12.62
C ALA A 147 3.32 7.24 -11.30
N ALA A 148 3.74 8.31 -10.62
CA ALA A 148 4.42 8.20 -9.34
C ALA A 148 3.51 7.61 -8.25
N GLU A 149 2.21 7.95 -8.22
CA GLU A 149 1.24 7.34 -7.30
C GLU A 149 1.00 5.85 -7.59
N ALA A 150 0.89 5.47 -8.86
CA ALA A 150 0.75 4.08 -9.26
C ALA A 150 1.99 3.27 -8.91
N ILE A 151 3.18 3.79 -9.22
CA ILE A 151 4.48 3.20 -8.87
C ILE A 151 4.57 3.02 -7.37
N ARG A 152 4.36 4.07 -6.57
CA ARG A 152 4.43 4.00 -5.11
C ARG A 152 3.52 2.90 -4.55
N ARG A 153 2.36 2.69 -5.16
CA ARG A 153 1.41 1.65 -4.73
C ARG A 153 1.86 0.24 -5.12
N LEU A 154 2.43 0.07 -6.31
CA LEU A 154 2.68 -1.24 -6.93
C LEU A 154 4.13 -1.72 -6.81
N SER A 155 5.08 -0.84 -6.50
CA SER A 155 6.51 -1.17 -6.41
C SER A 155 6.91 -1.96 -5.16
N GLY A 156 5.96 -2.33 -4.30
CA GLY A 156 6.23 -3.11 -3.10
C GLY A 156 6.84 -4.48 -3.45
N GLY A 157 8.09 -4.71 -3.02
CA GLY A 157 8.86 -5.92 -3.35
C GLY A 157 9.59 -5.87 -4.69
N CYS A 158 9.54 -4.74 -5.40
CA CYS A 158 10.35 -4.49 -6.59
C CYS A 158 11.63 -3.76 -6.20
N CYS A 159 12.76 -4.11 -6.81
CA CYS A 159 14.04 -3.39 -6.63
C CYS A 159 14.15 -2.15 -7.52
N ALA A 160 13.48 -2.16 -8.67
CA ALA A 160 13.45 -1.04 -9.59
C ALA A 160 12.13 -0.95 -10.35
N VAL A 161 11.93 0.21 -10.96
CA VAL A 161 10.92 0.40 -12.01
C VAL A 161 11.63 0.76 -13.31
N ALA A 162 11.32 0.06 -14.39
CA ALA A 162 11.80 0.37 -15.73
C ALA A 162 10.70 1.01 -16.58
N ALA A 163 11.08 1.96 -17.43
CA ALA A 163 10.19 2.56 -18.41
C ALA A 163 10.97 2.95 -19.66
N GLU A 164 10.41 2.73 -20.84
CA GLU A 164 10.92 3.34 -22.06
C GLU A 164 10.10 4.60 -22.39
N PRO A 165 10.69 5.81 -22.47
CA PRO A 165 9.96 7.01 -22.85
C PRO A 165 9.57 6.95 -24.33
N ASN A 166 8.37 6.46 -24.62
CA ASN A 166 7.82 6.39 -25.97
C ASN A 166 6.42 7.01 -26.06
N MET A 167 6.01 7.34 -27.29
CA MET A 167 4.68 7.92 -27.53
C MET A 167 3.61 6.84 -27.47
N ALA A 168 2.63 7.01 -26.58
CA ALA A 168 1.48 6.11 -26.47
C ALA A 168 0.47 6.29 -27.62
N GLU A 169 0.42 7.48 -28.23
CA GLU A 169 -0.41 7.81 -29.40
C GLU A 169 0.47 8.38 -30.51
N TRP A 170 0.21 7.94 -31.74
CA TRP A 170 0.82 8.52 -32.93
C TRP A 170 -0.09 9.62 -33.51
N PRO A 171 0.46 10.73 -34.00
CA PRO A 171 -0.24 11.58 -34.96
C PRO A 171 -0.79 10.72 -36.11
N GLY A 172 -1.98 11.06 -36.61
CA GLY A 172 -2.79 10.20 -37.49
C GLY A 172 -1.99 9.40 -38.52
N ASP A 173 -1.20 10.08 -39.35
CA ASP A 173 -0.31 9.43 -40.32
C ASP A 173 1.03 9.06 -39.69
N ARG A 174 1.12 7.80 -39.22
CA ARG A 174 2.31 7.21 -38.59
C ARG A 174 3.56 7.25 -39.49
N GLU A 175 3.36 7.30 -40.81
CA GLU A 175 4.42 7.40 -41.84
C GLU A 175 5.00 8.82 -41.98
N ASP A 176 4.26 9.86 -41.60
CA ASP A 176 4.68 11.27 -41.73
C ASP A 176 5.40 11.82 -40.49
N VAL A 177 5.52 11.00 -39.43
CA VAL A 177 6.16 11.40 -38.18
C VAL A 177 7.67 11.28 -38.32
N SER A 178 8.33 12.40 -38.64
CA SER A 178 9.79 12.47 -38.76
C SER A 178 10.53 11.93 -37.53
N GLU A 179 11.72 11.36 -37.75
CA GLU A 179 12.58 10.89 -36.66
C GLU A 179 12.92 12.01 -35.66
N SER A 180 13.07 13.25 -36.14
CA SER A 180 13.31 14.42 -35.28
C SER A 180 12.15 14.68 -34.30
N TYR A 181 10.90 14.49 -34.75
CA TYR A 181 9.73 14.60 -33.89
C TYR A 181 9.71 13.49 -32.84
N ARG A 182 10.01 12.24 -33.26
CA ARG A 182 10.11 11.09 -32.34
C ARG A 182 11.15 11.36 -31.26
N GLN A 183 12.36 11.78 -31.64
CA GLN A 183 13.40 12.12 -30.67
C GLN A 183 12.99 13.27 -29.75
N GLN A 184 12.33 14.31 -30.26
CA GLN A 184 11.86 15.40 -29.43
C GLN A 184 10.78 14.94 -28.43
N ALA A 185 9.85 14.08 -28.86
CA ALA A 185 8.84 13.49 -27.98
C ALA A 185 9.49 12.61 -26.91
N ARG A 186 10.41 11.71 -27.29
CA ARG A 186 11.18 10.87 -26.35
C ARG A 186 11.90 11.70 -25.30
N ARG A 187 12.57 12.79 -25.69
CA ARG A 187 13.23 13.70 -24.74
C ARG A 187 12.25 14.39 -23.79
N LYS A 188 11.09 14.84 -24.29
CA LYS A 188 10.07 15.47 -23.45
C LYS A 188 9.48 14.47 -22.45
N ILE A 189 9.21 13.23 -22.88
CA ILE A 189 8.67 12.17 -22.03
C ILE A 189 9.74 11.72 -21.02
N GLY A 190 10.99 11.54 -21.45
CA GLY A 190 12.12 11.24 -20.57
C GLY A 190 12.27 12.29 -19.46
N ALA A 191 12.24 13.58 -19.79
CA ALA A 191 12.26 14.66 -18.80
C ALA A 191 11.07 14.62 -17.82
N LEU A 192 9.90 14.12 -18.25
CA LEU A 192 8.75 13.92 -17.36
C LEU A 192 9.00 12.76 -16.40
N TRP A 193 9.57 11.65 -16.86
CA TRP A 193 9.95 10.52 -15.99
C TRP A 193 11.07 10.88 -15.04
N GLU A 194 12.09 11.60 -15.53
CA GLU A 194 13.11 12.16 -14.66
C GLU A 194 12.48 12.96 -13.54
N SER A 195 11.47 13.80 -13.80
CA SER A 195 10.80 14.63 -12.77
C SER A 195 10.17 13.86 -11.58
N ILE A 196 10.04 12.54 -11.68
CA ILE A 196 9.54 11.66 -10.61
C ILE A 196 10.56 10.64 -10.10
N GLY A 197 11.83 10.77 -10.52
CA GLY A 197 12.96 10.01 -9.97
C GLY A 197 13.54 8.95 -10.90
N PHE A 198 13.07 8.87 -12.15
CA PHE A 198 13.76 8.04 -13.14
C PHE A 198 15.09 8.65 -13.54
N THR A 199 16.03 7.81 -13.91
CA THR A 199 17.33 8.18 -14.49
C THR A 199 17.50 7.49 -15.84
N PRO A 200 18.08 8.16 -16.85
CA PRO A 200 18.39 7.52 -18.12
C PRO A 200 19.34 6.34 -17.91
N PHE A 201 19.01 5.20 -18.51
CA PHE A 201 19.83 4.00 -18.53
C PHE A 201 20.17 3.64 -19.99
N GLN A 202 20.55 2.39 -20.25
CA GLN A 202 20.93 1.90 -21.57
C GLN A 202 19.75 1.81 -22.53
N ARG A 203 20.05 1.89 -23.83
CA ARG A 203 19.11 1.64 -24.95
C ARG A 203 17.79 2.42 -24.88
N GLY A 204 17.78 3.57 -24.20
CA GLY A 204 16.60 4.43 -24.08
C GLY A 204 15.68 4.08 -22.89
N VAL A 205 15.91 2.96 -22.22
CA VAL A 205 15.24 2.62 -20.96
C VAL A 205 15.66 3.59 -19.88
N HIS A 206 14.75 3.93 -18.98
CA HIS A 206 14.99 4.69 -17.77
C HIS A 206 14.67 3.83 -16.56
N LEU A 207 15.45 4.00 -15.49
CA LEU A 207 15.29 3.25 -14.26
C LEU A 207 14.97 4.17 -13.09
N LEU A 208 14.06 3.74 -12.23
CA LEU A 208 13.79 4.32 -10.93
C LEU A 208 14.14 3.27 -9.88
N ASP A 209 15.12 3.58 -9.04
CA ASP A 209 15.52 2.73 -7.91
C ASP A 209 14.54 2.92 -6.74
N THR A 210 13.93 1.83 -6.28
CA THR A 210 12.90 1.88 -5.23
C THR A 210 13.48 1.97 -3.82
N ALA A 211 14.78 1.72 -3.63
CA ALA A 211 15.48 1.83 -2.36
C ALA A 211 15.86 3.29 -2.04
N LEU A 212 15.94 4.16 -3.05
CA LEU A 212 16.28 5.56 -2.87
C LEU A 212 15.11 6.35 -2.26
N ARG A 213 15.45 7.34 -1.44
CA ARG A 213 14.48 8.28 -0.87
C ARG A 213 13.96 9.29 -1.90
N GLU A 214 14.79 9.61 -2.88
CA GLU A 214 14.52 10.66 -3.86
C GLU A 214 13.18 10.52 -4.61
N PRO A 215 12.78 9.35 -5.13
CA PRO A 215 11.46 9.17 -5.74
C PRO A 215 10.29 9.55 -4.82
N ALA A 216 10.39 9.24 -3.52
CA ALA A 216 9.37 9.60 -2.54
C ALA A 216 9.31 11.11 -2.30
N ASP A 217 10.47 11.77 -2.18
CA ASP A 217 10.55 13.23 -2.04
C ASP A 217 10.00 13.94 -3.29
N ARG A 218 10.34 13.45 -4.50
CA ARG A 218 9.80 13.97 -5.77
C ARG A 218 8.29 13.77 -5.86
N LEU A 219 7.75 12.64 -5.43
CA LEU A 219 6.30 12.43 -5.36
C LEU A 219 5.62 13.39 -4.37
N ALA A 220 6.21 13.64 -3.20
CA ALA A 220 5.68 14.62 -2.26
C ALA A 220 5.59 16.03 -2.89
N GLN A 221 6.61 16.43 -3.66
CA GLN A 221 6.57 17.66 -4.44
C GLN A 221 5.43 17.65 -5.48
N ARG A 222 5.24 16.54 -6.22
CA ARG A 222 4.17 16.41 -7.22
C ARG A 222 2.77 16.49 -6.58
N ARG A 223 2.58 15.93 -5.38
CA ARG A 223 1.34 16.07 -4.60
C ARG A 223 1.06 17.52 -4.21
N GLN A 224 2.09 18.25 -3.78
CA GLN A 224 1.95 19.67 -3.46
C GLN A 224 1.55 20.49 -4.69
N GLU A 225 2.16 20.22 -5.85
CA GLU A 225 1.79 20.89 -7.09
C GLU A 225 0.36 20.55 -7.54
N LEU A 226 -0.09 19.30 -7.37
CA LEU A 226 -1.48 18.91 -7.62
C LEU A 226 -2.44 19.69 -6.72
N HIS A 227 -2.09 19.85 -5.44
CA HIS A 227 -2.89 20.62 -4.49
C HIS A 227 -2.97 22.10 -4.88
N GLN A 228 -1.86 22.71 -5.28
CA GLN A 228 -1.84 24.09 -5.80
C GLN A 228 -2.67 24.23 -7.07
N LEU A 229 -2.61 23.24 -7.97
CA LEU A 229 -3.42 23.22 -9.20
C LEU A 229 -4.92 23.16 -8.89
N SER A 230 -5.32 22.35 -7.90
CA SER A 230 -6.69 22.29 -7.39
C SER A 230 -7.14 23.61 -6.75
N GLN A 231 -6.30 24.24 -5.92
CA GLN A 231 -6.62 25.55 -5.33
C GLN A 231 -6.78 26.66 -6.39
N ALA A 232 -6.01 26.59 -7.47
CA ALA A 232 -6.08 27.53 -8.58
C ALA A 232 -7.26 27.27 -9.53
N TYR A 233 -7.84 26.07 -9.48
CA TYR A 233 -9.02 25.72 -10.26
C TYR A 233 -10.22 26.54 -9.76
N ARG A 234 -10.88 27.22 -10.69
CA ARG A 234 -12.17 27.86 -10.45
C ARG A 234 -13.20 27.18 -11.33
N PRO A 235 -14.28 26.61 -10.78
CA PRO A 235 -15.36 26.12 -11.62
C PRO A 235 -15.87 27.29 -12.45
N ALA A 236 -16.06 27.06 -13.76
CA ALA A 236 -16.78 28.02 -14.58
C ALA A 236 -18.17 28.15 -13.95
N ALA A 237 -18.48 29.33 -13.40
CA ALA A 237 -19.76 29.57 -12.74
C ALA A 237 -20.89 29.18 -13.71
N ALA A 238 -21.61 28.10 -13.38
CA ALA A 238 -22.83 27.75 -14.06
C ALA A 238 -23.76 28.96 -13.92
N SER A 239 -24.03 29.64 -15.03
CA SER A 239 -25.08 30.65 -15.07
C SER A 239 -26.37 29.96 -14.60
N PRO A 240 -27.08 30.49 -13.59
CA PRO A 240 -28.27 29.83 -13.06
C PRO A 240 -29.38 29.90 -14.12
N SER A 241 -29.48 28.86 -14.94
CA SER A 241 -30.68 28.59 -15.72
C SER A 241 -31.79 28.20 -14.77
N ALA A 242 -32.94 28.87 -14.93
CA ALA A 242 -34.10 28.80 -14.08
C ALA A 242 -34.54 27.36 -13.77
N VAL A 243 -34.70 27.10 -12.48
CA VAL A 243 -35.26 25.87 -11.91
C VAL A 243 -36.72 25.75 -12.34
N SER A 244 -37.04 24.73 -13.14
CA SER A 244 -38.39 24.17 -13.25
C SER A 244 -38.47 22.97 -12.31
N GLN A 245 -39.38 23.03 -11.35
CA GLN A 245 -39.63 21.99 -10.35
C GLN A 245 -40.09 20.67 -11.02
N PRO A 246 -39.59 19.50 -10.57
CA PRO A 246 -40.22 18.22 -10.88
C PRO A 246 -41.29 17.86 -9.83
N GLU A 247 -42.42 17.43 -10.38
CA GLU A 247 -43.62 16.93 -9.74
C GLU A 247 -43.37 15.59 -9.02
N ALA A 248 -43.97 15.44 -7.83
CA ALA A 248 -43.68 14.35 -6.90
C ALA A 248 -44.28 12.99 -7.33
N ALA A 249 -43.44 11.94 -7.32
CA ALA A 249 -43.86 10.55 -7.47
C ALA A 249 -44.21 9.90 -6.11
N PRO A 250 -45.14 8.93 -6.05
CA PRO A 250 -45.65 8.35 -4.80
C PRO A 250 -44.71 7.31 -4.18
N PRO A 251 -44.85 7.02 -2.86
CA PRO A 251 -43.90 6.22 -2.11
C PRO A 251 -44.02 4.72 -2.41
N ARG A 252 -42.88 4.08 -2.68
CA ARG A 252 -42.77 2.62 -2.82
C ARG A 252 -42.48 1.98 -1.46
N LYS A 253 -43.26 0.94 -1.12
CA LYS A 253 -43.13 0.12 0.09
C LYS A 253 -41.82 -0.69 0.08
N ALA A 254 -41.12 -0.68 1.22
CA ALA A 254 -39.98 -1.55 1.49
C ALA A 254 -40.45 -3.00 1.79
N PRO A 255 -39.73 -4.04 1.33
CA PRO A 255 -39.85 -5.36 1.92
C PRO A 255 -38.83 -5.51 3.06
N ALA A 256 -39.34 -5.96 4.20
CA ALA A 256 -38.56 -6.48 5.30
C ALA A 256 -37.95 -7.83 4.92
N THR A 257 -36.67 -8.03 5.23
CA THR A 257 -36.11 -9.36 5.42
C THR A 257 -35.02 -9.25 6.48
N GLU A 258 -35.45 -9.38 7.72
CA GLU A 258 -34.62 -9.48 8.90
C GLU A 258 -34.42 -10.97 9.17
N GLN A 259 -33.25 -11.51 8.81
CA GLN A 259 -32.83 -12.82 9.26
C GLN A 259 -31.29 -12.91 9.33
N GLN A 260 -30.81 -13.07 10.56
CA GLN A 260 -29.49 -13.58 10.99
C GLN A 260 -28.24 -12.68 10.79
N ARG A 261 -28.21 -11.55 11.52
CA ARG A 261 -26.95 -11.02 12.11
C ARG A 261 -26.72 -11.68 13.47
N GLY A 262 -26.03 -12.81 13.49
CA GLY A 262 -25.55 -13.44 14.71
C GLY A 262 -24.07 -13.16 14.95
N SER A 263 -23.74 -12.46 16.04
CA SER A 263 -22.44 -12.51 16.75
C SER A 263 -21.17 -11.92 16.11
N THR A 264 -21.28 -10.99 15.16
CA THR A 264 -20.08 -10.32 14.59
C THR A 264 -19.58 -9.11 15.42
N GLU A 265 -20.13 -8.83 16.61
CA GLU A 265 -19.77 -7.62 17.37
C GLU A 265 -18.84 -7.85 18.58
N GLY A 266 -18.82 -9.03 19.21
CA GLY A 266 -18.00 -9.26 20.42
C GLY A 266 -16.51 -9.55 20.20
N TRP A 267 -16.08 -9.87 18.97
CA TRP A 267 -14.71 -10.34 18.71
C TRP A 267 -13.68 -9.21 18.56
N LEU A 268 -14.11 -8.00 18.17
CA LEU A 268 -13.23 -6.83 18.10
C LEU A 268 -12.79 -6.36 19.49
N GLU A 269 -13.68 -6.46 20.49
CA GLU A 269 -13.35 -6.18 21.90
C GLU A 269 -12.28 -7.13 22.43
N THR A 270 -12.28 -8.38 21.98
CA THR A 270 -11.32 -9.40 22.41
C THR A 270 -9.92 -9.20 21.80
N ILE A 271 -9.83 -8.76 20.55
CA ILE A 271 -8.54 -8.57 19.86
C ILE A 271 -7.72 -7.44 20.53
N GLY A 272 -8.37 -6.40 21.04
CA GLY A 272 -7.72 -5.28 21.74
C GLY A 272 -7.27 -5.56 23.18
N SER A 273 -7.52 -6.76 23.73
CA SER A 273 -7.59 -6.93 25.20
C SER A 273 -6.35 -6.67 26.10
N LEU A 274 -5.08 -6.59 25.73
CA LEU A 274 -3.91 -6.72 26.65
C LEU A 274 -3.81 -8.01 27.48
N ARG A 275 -4.89 -8.59 28.02
CA ARG A 275 -4.87 -9.76 28.91
C ARG A 275 -4.77 -11.07 28.14
N ALA A 276 -3.96 -12.01 28.61
CA ALA A 276 -3.74 -13.29 27.93
C ALA A 276 -5.00 -14.19 27.91
N ASP A 277 -5.78 -14.20 28.99
CA ASP A 277 -6.94 -15.10 29.13
C ASP A 277 -8.09 -14.77 28.17
N ASP A 278 -8.19 -13.52 27.73
CA ASP A 278 -9.30 -13.07 26.90
C ASP A 278 -9.14 -13.51 25.43
N THR A 279 -7.91 -13.68 24.96
CA THR A 279 -7.61 -13.87 23.52
C THR A 279 -7.59 -15.33 23.07
N LEU A 280 -7.48 -16.28 23.99
CA LEU A 280 -7.52 -17.71 23.66
C LEU A 280 -8.89 -18.15 23.10
N PRO A 281 -10.05 -17.68 23.62
CA PRO A 281 -11.35 -17.84 22.96
C PRO A 281 -11.38 -17.33 21.51
N TYR A 282 -10.72 -16.21 21.21
CA TYR A 282 -10.64 -15.68 19.84
C TYR A 282 -9.92 -16.67 18.91
N LEU A 283 -8.75 -17.18 19.31
CA LEU A 283 -8.02 -18.16 18.51
C LEU A 283 -8.84 -19.45 18.32
N ARG A 284 -9.49 -19.96 19.37
CA ARG A 284 -10.39 -21.12 19.29
C ARG A 284 -11.51 -20.91 18.27
N GLY A 285 -12.15 -19.74 18.30
CA GLY A 285 -13.20 -19.38 17.36
C GLY A 285 -12.72 -19.32 15.91
N ARG A 286 -11.50 -18.81 15.67
CA ARG A 286 -10.88 -18.81 14.34
C ARG A 286 -10.55 -20.22 13.86
N CYS A 287 -9.91 -21.04 14.70
CA CYS A 287 -9.60 -22.43 14.38
C CYS A 287 -10.86 -23.27 14.08
N ALA A 288 -11.97 -23.02 14.78
CA ALA A 288 -13.22 -23.74 14.56
C ALA A 288 -13.88 -23.43 13.21
N ARG A 289 -13.74 -22.21 12.69
CA ARG A 289 -14.38 -21.78 11.44
C ARG A 289 -13.50 -21.89 10.20
N ALA A 290 -12.19 -21.92 10.38
CA ALA A 290 -11.25 -21.94 9.26
C ALA A 290 -11.02 -23.35 8.71
N GLY A 291 -10.72 -23.45 7.42
CA GLY A 291 -10.32 -24.70 6.75
C GLY A 291 -8.88 -25.14 7.00
N TRP A 292 -8.19 -24.61 8.02
CA TRP A 292 -6.78 -24.96 8.29
C TRP A 292 -6.62 -26.40 8.77
N ASP A 293 -5.41 -26.94 8.64
CA ASP A 293 -5.09 -28.28 9.08
C ASP A 293 -5.37 -28.49 10.58
N SER A 294 -5.93 -29.64 10.92
CA SER A 294 -6.37 -29.95 12.28
C SER A 294 -5.21 -30.10 13.27
N ARG A 295 -4.06 -30.61 12.81
CA ARG A 295 -2.84 -30.73 13.62
C ARG A 295 -2.28 -29.35 13.90
N ASP A 296 -2.21 -28.48 12.90
CA ASP A 296 -1.69 -27.12 13.06
C ASP A 296 -2.56 -26.28 14.01
N LYS A 297 -3.89 -26.39 13.88
CA LYS A 297 -4.84 -25.76 14.83
C LYS A 297 -4.60 -26.23 16.26
N ALA A 298 -4.44 -27.53 16.47
CA ALA A 298 -4.21 -28.10 17.80
C ALA A 298 -2.87 -27.62 18.38
N THR A 299 -1.80 -27.62 17.58
CA THR A 299 -0.49 -27.09 17.95
C THR A 299 -0.59 -25.61 18.33
N ALA A 300 -1.17 -24.76 17.48
CA ALA A 300 -1.30 -23.33 17.75
C ALA A 300 -2.11 -23.04 19.03
N LEU A 301 -3.19 -23.78 19.27
CA LEU A 301 -4.00 -23.64 20.49
C LEU A 301 -3.24 -24.08 21.75
N ALA A 302 -2.49 -25.19 21.67
CA ALA A 302 -1.69 -25.67 22.78
C ALA A 302 -0.54 -24.70 23.10
N LEU A 303 0.13 -24.14 22.09
CA LEU A 303 1.17 -23.15 22.27
C LEU A 303 0.60 -21.86 22.88
N ALA A 304 -0.50 -21.34 22.32
CA ALA A 304 -1.13 -20.10 22.80
C ALA A 304 -1.56 -20.19 24.26
N ALA A 305 -2.07 -21.35 24.71
CA ALA A 305 -2.49 -21.56 26.08
C ALA A 305 -1.34 -21.56 27.11
N ASN A 306 -0.10 -21.73 26.66
CA ASN A 306 1.09 -21.77 27.52
C ASN A 306 1.97 -20.52 27.38
N VAL A 307 1.56 -19.53 26.59
CA VAL A 307 2.29 -18.28 26.46
C VAL A 307 2.15 -17.45 27.73
N THR A 308 3.29 -17.04 28.27
CA THR A 308 3.41 -16.09 29.39
C THR A 308 4.21 -14.88 28.94
N SER A 309 4.28 -13.82 29.72
CA SER A 309 5.14 -12.65 29.44
C SER A 309 6.66 -12.96 29.43
N GLN A 310 7.05 -14.20 29.74
CA GLN A 310 8.43 -14.70 29.69
C GLN A 310 8.68 -15.71 28.56
N THR A 311 7.67 -15.98 27.73
CA THR A 311 7.78 -17.01 26.67
C THR A 311 8.33 -16.41 25.39
N ASP A 312 9.41 -16.97 24.83
CA ASP A 312 10.05 -16.38 23.64
C ASP A 312 9.22 -16.71 22.42
N LEU A 313 8.52 -15.69 21.94
CA LEU A 313 7.55 -15.86 20.90
C LEU A 313 8.20 -16.21 19.54
N ARG A 314 9.52 -16.00 19.37
CA ARG A 314 10.28 -16.44 18.18
C ARG A 314 10.45 -17.95 18.16
N GLU A 315 10.79 -18.53 19.31
CA GLU A 315 10.94 -19.98 19.48
C GLU A 315 9.60 -20.71 19.30
N LEU A 316 8.49 -20.05 19.66
CA LEU A 316 7.15 -20.56 19.40
C LEU A 316 6.74 -20.44 17.93
N GLY A 317 7.04 -19.32 17.29
CA GLY A 317 6.79 -19.15 15.86
C GLY A 317 7.49 -20.21 15.00
N ALA A 318 8.70 -20.60 15.40
CA ALA A 318 9.47 -21.67 14.74
C ALA A 318 8.86 -23.07 14.89
N GLN A 319 7.98 -23.29 15.87
CA GLN A 319 7.27 -24.57 16.07
C GLN A 319 6.01 -24.70 15.22
N ILE A 320 5.66 -23.66 14.46
CA ILE A 320 4.55 -23.65 13.51
C ILE A 320 5.06 -23.34 12.08
N PRO A 321 6.07 -24.09 11.56
CA PRO A 321 6.64 -23.84 10.23
C PRO A 321 5.65 -24.24 9.13
N ASP A 322 5.69 -23.53 8.01
CA ASP A 322 4.95 -23.86 6.78
C ASP A 322 3.42 -23.93 6.89
N VAL A 323 2.83 -23.36 7.95
CA VAL A 323 1.37 -23.32 8.10
C VAL A 323 0.75 -22.15 7.35
N HIS A 324 -0.54 -22.30 7.04
CA HIS A 324 -1.34 -21.28 6.39
C HIS A 324 -1.19 -19.89 7.09
N HIS A 325 -0.85 -18.86 6.31
CA HIS A 325 -0.59 -17.50 6.81
C HIS A 325 -1.69 -16.96 7.76
N GLY A 326 -2.96 -17.25 7.43
CA GLY A 326 -4.10 -16.88 8.29
C GLY A 326 -4.08 -17.46 9.71
N LEU A 327 -3.50 -18.65 9.91
CA LEU A 327 -3.33 -19.27 11.23
C LEU A 327 -2.18 -18.60 12.01
N GLN A 328 -1.04 -18.37 11.36
CA GLN A 328 0.07 -17.60 11.95
C GLN A 328 -0.40 -16.22 12.43
N LYS A 329 -1.18 -15.52 11.60
CA LYS A 329 -1.76 -14.23 11.98
C LYS A 329 -2.69 -14.36 13.18
N ALA A 330 -3.62 -15.31 13.17
CA ALA A 330 -4.56 -15.50 14.28
C ALA A 330 -3.85 -15.89 15.60
N PHE A 331 -2.78 -16.69 15.51
CA PHE A 331 -1.94 -17.04 16.64
C PHE A 331 -1.20 -15.81 17.19
N ALA A 332 -0.55 -15.03 16.33
CA ALA A 332 0.14 -13.79 16.72
C ALA A 332 -0.81 -12.79 17.40
N ASP A 333 -2.00 -12.58 16.82
CA ASP A 333 -3.06 -11.73 17.38
C ASP A 333 -3.49 -12.20 18.79
N ALA A 334 -3.41 -13.51 19.06
CA ALA A 334 -3.79 -14.09 20.35
C ALA A 334 -2.70 -13.90 21.44
N VAL A 335 -1.43 -13.96 21.07
CA VAL A 335 -0.31 -13.99 22.03
C VAL A 335 0.38 -12.64 22.25
N ALA A 336 0.08 -11.66 21.40
CA ALA A 336 0.57 -10.29 21.50
C ALA A 336 -0.58 -9.27 21.41
N PHE A 337 -0.37 -8.07 21.96
CA PHE A 337 -1.24 -6.91 21.78
C PHE A 337 -0.58 -5.85 20.90
N SER A 338 -1.40 -5.06 20.21
CA SER A 338 -0.92 -3.88 19.47
C SER A 338 -0.62 -2.74 20.44
N ALA A 339 0.40 -1.96 20.13
CA ALA A 339 0.73 -0.77 20.90
C ALA A 339 -0.43 0.24 21.06
N GLU A 340 -1.40 0.27 20.12
CA GLU A 340 -2.62 1.10 20.24
C GLU A 340 -3.49 0.69 21.43
N SER A 341 -3.47 -0.60 21.77
CA SER A 341 -4.21 -1.14 22.90
C SER A 341 -3.57 -0.77 24.24
N PHE A 342 -2.34 -0.24 24.24
CA PHE A 342 -1.53 0.03 25.43
C PHE A 342 -1.29 1.53 25.61
N GLY A 343 -1.88 2.12 26.65
CA GLY A 343 -1.71 3.53 27.00
C GLY A 343 -0.30 3.81 27.53
N VAL A 344 0.64 4.13 26.64
CA VAL A 344 2.05 4.30 27.00
C VAL A 344 2.37 5.62 27.73
N GLY A 345 1.48 6.63 27.63
CA GLY A 345 1.69 8.00 28.12
C GLY A 345 2.18 8.08 29.57
N PRO A 346 1.45 7.52 30.55
CA PRO A 346 1.84 7.60 31.97
C PRO A 346 3.24 7.03 32.23
N PHE A 347 3.61 5.96 31.53
CA PHE A 347 4.91 5.31 31.68
C PHE A 347 6.04 6.05 30.96
N ARG A 348 5.74 6.89 29.97
CA ARG A 348 6.73 7.80 29.35
C ARG A 348 7.01 9.00 30.24
N GLU A 349 5.97 9.53 30.88
CA GLU A 349 6.07 10.65 31.81
C GLU A 349 6.82 10.25 33.08
N ASP A 350 6.53 9.05 33.62
CA ASP A 350 7.24 8.48 34.75
C ASP A 350 7.52 6.98 34.54
N PRO A 351 8.72 6.61 34.04
CA PRO A 351 9.11 5.22 33.87
C PRO A 351 9.14 4.39 35.16
N SER A 352 9.18 5.02 36.34
CA SER A 352 9.14 4.28 37.62
C SER A 352 7.79 3.61 37.87
N LEU A 353 6.72 4.06 37.21
CA LEU A 353 5.37 3.49 37.28
C LEU A 353 5.25 2.13 36.59
N LEU A 354 6.27 1.69 35.82
CA LEU A 354 6.23 0.41 35.12
C LEU A 354 6.05 -0.77 36.07
N GLY A 355 6.69 -0.79 37.24
CA GLY A 355 6.62 -1.91 38.18
C GLY A 355 6.78 -3.28 37.48
N PRO A 356 5.82 -4.22 37.61
CA PRO A 356 5.88 -5.54 36.95
C PRO A 356 5.78 -5.48 35.41
N LEU A 357 5.42 -4.34 34.82
CA LEU A 357 5.40 -4.13 33.36
C LEU A 357 6.80 -3.91 32.78
N ALA A 358 7.79 -3.55 33.61
CA ALA A 358 9.13 -3.19 33.14
C ALA A 358 9.82 -4.32 32.33
N THR A 359 9.47 -5.57 32.65
CA THR A 359 10.02 -6.78 32.03
C THR A 359 9.16 -7.34 30.90
N VAL A 360 8.00 -6.74 30.60
CA VAL A 360 7.13 -7.16 29.49
C VAL A 360 7.92 -7.09 28.20
N TRP A 361 7.92 -8.17 27.44
CA TRP A 361 8.63 -8.21 26.18
C TRP A 361 7.90 -7.45 25.10
N VAL A 362 8.68 -6.63 24.42
CA VAL A 362 8.26 -5.84 23.27
C VAL A 362 9.02 -6.34 22.05
N TYR A 363 8.26 -6.54 20.99
CA TYR A 363 8.75 -6.98 19.70
C TYR A 363 8.53 -5.86 18.69
N GLY A 364 9.60 -5.47 18.00
CA GLY A 364 9.51 -4.60 16.82
C GLY A 364 8.92 -5.41 15.68
N SER A 365 7.74 -5.02 15.20
CA SER A 365 7.01 -5.62 14.07
C SER A 365 7.07 -7.17 13.96
N ASN A 366 6.33 -7.83 14.87
CA ASN A 366 5.91 -9.24 14.93
C ASN A 366 6.98 -10.34 15.15
N LEU A 367 6.52 -11.51 15.59
CA LEU A 367 7.32 -12.67 16.04
C LEU A 367 8.23 -13.29 14.99
N HIS A 368 8.03 -12.88 13.74
CA HIS A 368 8.77 -13.33 12.57
C HIS A 368 9.53 -12.18 11.90
N GLY A 369 9.66 -11.02 12.57
CA GLY A 369 10.43 -9.87 12.08
C GLY A 369 9.94 -9.27 10.76
N LYS A 370 8.71 -9.57 10.34
CA LYS A 370 8.10 -9.05 9.11
C LYS A 370 6.62 -8.78 9.32
N HIS A 371 6.27 -7.58 9.75
CA HIS A 371 4.92 -7.08 9.48
C HIS A 371 4.88 -6.37 8.12
N THR A 372 4.51 -7.10 7.07
CA THR A 372 3.90 -6.49 5.88
C THR A 372 2.39 -6.57 6.04
N GLY A 373 1.81 -5.65 6.81
CA GLY A 373 0.37 -5.48 6.92
C GLY A 373 -0.12 -4.45 5.92
N ARG A 374 -1.16 -4.80 5.14
CA ARG A 374 -2.03 -3.77 4.54
C ARG A 374 -2.91 -3.23 5.67
N SER A 375 -2.85 -1.94 5.98
CA SER A 375 -3.87 -1.33 6.83
C SER A 375 -5.23 -1.47 6.10
N HIS A 376 -6.29 -1.80 6.84
CA HIS A 376 -7.64 -1.89 6.26
C HIS A 376 -8.26 -0.51 5.96
N GLY A 377 -7.49 0.56 6.00
CA GLY A 377 -7.90 1.89 5.58
C GLY A 377 -6.79 2.54 4.77
N VAL A 378 -7.01 2.67 3.46
CA VAL A 378 -6.23 3.56 2.58
C VAL A 378 -4.75 3.18 2.41
N GLY A 379 -4.47 1.94 2.03
CA GLY A 379 -3.60 1.71 0.89
C GLY A 379 -2.09 1.98 0.97
N ASP A 380 -1.53 2.17 2.14
CA ASP A 380 -0.07 2.20 2.33
C ASP A 380 0.36 0.97 3.12
N ALA A 381 1.42 0.30 2.66
CA ALA A 381 2.18 -0.58 3.51
C ALA A 381 2.91 0.32 4.51
N CYS A 382 2.68 0.10 5.80
CA CYS A 382 3.38 0.83 6.84
C CYS A 382 4.85 0.35 6.88
N GLN A 383 5.75 1.01 6.15
CA GLN A 383 7.18 0.66 6.12
C GLN A 383 7.90 1.26 7.34
N HIS A 384 7.82 0.59 8.49
CA HIS A 384 8.72 0.87 9.61
C HIS A 384 10.03 0.10 9.37
N ALA A 385 10.83 0.56 8.40
CA ALA A 385 12.13 -0.02 8.10
C ALA A 385 13.19 0.50 9.07
N ARG A 386 13.04 0.19 10.35
CA ARG A 386 14.17 -0.10 11.22
C ARG A 386 13.73 -1.19 12.17
N SER A 387 14.17 -2.41 11.89
CA SER A 387 14.29 -3.41 12.95
C SER A 387 15.04 -2.74 14.10
N LEU A 388 14.52 -2.87 15.32
CA LEU A 388 15.39 -2.83 16.50
C LEU A 388 16.59 -3.69 16.10
N SER A 389 17.81 -3.12 16.06
CA SER A 389 18.98 -3.66 15.33
C SER A 389 19.15 -5.20 15.43
N PRO A 390 19.99 -5.87 14.63
CA PRO A 390 20.33 -7.29 14.83
C PRO A 390 20.80 -7.68 16.26
N ARG A 391 21.09 -6.69 17.13
CA ARG A 391 21.39 -6.86 18.56
C ARG A 391 20.21 -6.63 19.52
N LEU A 392 19.04 -6.22 19.03
CA LEU A 392 17.87 -5.74 19.80
C LEU A 392 16.55 -6.39 19.34
N GLU A 393 16.59 -7.62 18.81
CA GLU A 393 15.39 -8.34 18.34
C GLU A 393 14.30 -8.55 19.42
N ARG A 394 14.68 -8.41 20.69
CA ARG A 394 13.78 -8.42 21.84
C ARG A 394 14.28 -7.40 22.87
N ILE A 395 13.41 -6.49 23.28
CA ILE A 395 13.69 -5.57 24.38
C ILE A 395 12.53 -5.61 25.38
N SER A 396 12.80 -5.20 26.62
CA SER A 396 11.74 -5.00 27.59
C SER A 396 11.01 -3.68 27.35
N LEU A 397 9.79 -3.55 27.85
CA LEU A 397 9.03 -2.30 27.78
C LEU A 397 9.81 -1.14 28.41
N ALA A 398 10.55 -1.38 29.51
CA ALA A 398 11.42 -0.38 30.10
C ALA A 398 12.52 0.09 29.14
N GLN A 399 13.14 -0.83 28.38
CA GLN A 399 14.14 -0.49 27.37
C GLN A 399 13.52 0.27 26.20
N LEU A 400 12.31 -0.08 25.74
CA LEU A 400 11.62 0.65 24.69
C LEU A 400 11.41 2.12 25.07
N LEU A 401 11.01 2.37 26.32
CA LEU A 401 10.70 3.72 26.80
C LEU A 401 11.94 4.63 26.88
N THR A 402 13.14 4.05 27.00
CA THR A 402 14.39 4.82 27.02
C THR A 402 15.01 5.04 25.64
N LEU A 403 14.48 4.40 24.59
CA LEU A 403 14.94 4.59 23.21
C LEU A 403 14.35 5.87 22.62
N GLU A 404 14.97 7.02 22.88
CA GLU A 404 14.49 8.32 22.39
C GLU A 404 14.31 8.35 20.87
N ASP A 405 15.27 7.78 20.13
CA ASP A 405 15.19 7.61 18.68
C ASP A 405 13.89 6.91 18.27
N PHE A 406 13.48 5.84 18.96
CA PHE A 406 12.24 5.12 18.63
C PHE A 406 11.02 6.06 18.61
N TRP A 407 10.95 6.98 19.56
CA TRP A 407 9.83 7.92 19.70
C TRP A 407 9.95 9.13 18.77
N GLN A 408 11.16 9.53 18.38
CA GLN A 408 11.38 10.59 17.39
C GLN A 408 10.98 10.15 15.97
N TRP A 409 11.22 8.87 15.63
CA TRP A 409 10.90 8.31 14.32
C TRP A 409 9.44 7.85 14.21
N ASN A 410 8.86 7.32 15.29
CA ASN A 410 7.45 6.92 15.36
C ASN A 410 6.55 8.05 15.87
N GLY A 411 6.63 9.24 15.25
CA GLY A 411 5.84 10.43 15.64
C GLY A 411 4.34 10.16 15.86
N PRO A 412 3.57 11.11 16.42
CA PRO A 412 2.30 10.85 17.11
C PRO A 412 1.14 10.28 16.28
N MET A 413 1.26 10.03 14.97
CA MET A 413 0.13 9.66 14.12
C MET A 413 0.47 8.65 13.02
N CYS A 414 0.72 7.40 13.39
CA CYS A 414 0.30 6.29 12.54
C CYS A 414 -0.68 5.41 13.32
N SER A 415 -1.97 5.57 13.04
CA SER A 415 -3.08 4.97 13.78
C SER A 415 -3.17 3.44 13.72
N PHE A 416 -2.34 2.76 12.92
CA PHE A 416 -2.38 1.29 12.77
C PHE A 416 -1.11 0.56 13.20
N CYS A 417 0.02 1.26 13.34
CA CYS A 417 1.35 0.65 13.48
C CYS A 417 2.23 1.54 14.36
N ILE A 418 1.91 1.67 15.66
CA ILE A 418 2.77 2.37 16.65
C ILE A 418 4.17 1.68 16.79
N GLY A 419 4.59 0.84 15.84
CA GLY A 419 5.96 0.36 15.64
C GLY A 419 6.30 -0.88 16.45
N TRP A 420 5.44 -1.28 17.39
CA TRP A 420 5.71 -2.39 18.30
C TRP A 420 4.45 -3.17 18.69
N SER A 421 4.67 -4.42 19.11
CA SER A 421 3.67 -5.27 19.76
C SER A 421 4.23 -5.76 21.09
N GLY A 422 3.41 -5.72 22.14
CA GLY A 422 3.76 -6.25 23.44
C GLY A 422 3.22 -7.66 23.61
N GLN A 423 3.92 -8.50 24.36
CA GLN A 423 3.36 -9.78 24.79
C GLN A 423 2.18 -9.54 25.74
N ARG A 424 1.13 -10.38 25.64
CA ARG A 424 -0.04 -10.26 26.53
C ARG A 424 0.37 -10.28 28.00
N LEU A 425 -0.28 -9.42 28.78
CA LEU A 425 -0.01 -9.21 30.20
C LEU A 425 -0.53 -10.41 30.99
N THR A 426 0.23 -10.81 32.02
CA THR A 426 -0.28 -11.66 33.09
C THR A 426 -1.38 -10.93 33.88
N GLU A 427 -2.18 -11.65 34.66
CA GLU A 427 -3.22 -11.02 35.50
C GLU A 427 -2.63 -9.95 36.43
N GLU A 428 -1.49 -10.23 37.09
CA GLU A 428 -0.78 -9.27 37.94
C GLU A 428 -0.36 -8.02 37.16
N GLN A 429 0.23 -8.20 35.98
CA GLN A 429 0.65 -7.10 35.11
C GLN A 429 -0.55 -6.27 34.62
N TYR A 430 -1.65 -6.93 34.26
CA TYR A 430 -2.87 -6.28 33.79
C TYR A 430 -3.55 -5.46 34.90
N VAL A 431 -3.65 -6.01 36.12
CA VAL A 431 -4.17 -5.29 37.29
C VAL A 431 -3.30 -4.08 37.61
N HIS A 432 -1.97 -4.22 37.55
CA HIS A 432 -1.04 -3.09 37.71
C HIS A 432 -1.25 -2.01 36.65
N TYR A 433 -1.35 -2.41 35.37
CA TYR A 433 -1.61 -1.50 34.26
C TYR A 433 -2.90 -0.68 34.45
N LEU A 434 -3.99 -1.34 34.85
CA LEU A 434 -5.27 -0.67 35.14
C LEU A 434 -5.14 0.30 36.32
N GLY A 435 -4.41 -0.09 37.38
CA GLY A 435 -4.16 0.79 38.53
C GLY A 435 -3.45 2.09 38.15
N VAL A 436 -2.47 2.04 37.25
CA VAL A 436 -1.73 3.23 36.80
C VAL A 436 -2.54 4.08 35.82
N THR A 437 -3.28 3.44 34.92
CA THR A 437 -3.99 4.14 33.82
C THR A 437 -5.38 4.65 34.18
N ALA A 438 -6.03 4.08 35.20
CA ALA A 438 -7.33 4.56 35.68
C ALA A 438 -7.26 5.98 36.27
N ASP A 439 -6.11 6.35 36.84
CA ASP A 439 -5.87 7.64 37.48
C ASP A 439 -5.34 8.73 36.52
N SER A 440 -4.95 8.34 35.30
CA SER A 440 -4.49 9.28 34.28
C SER A 440 -5.66 9.74 33.42
N PRO A 441 -5.95 11.05 33.31
CA PRO A 441 -6.94 11.53 32.35
C PRO A 441 -6.50 11.06 30.97
N ARG A 442 -7.38 10.35 30.24
CA ARG A 442 -7.18 10.06 28.82
C ARG A 442 -7.02 11.40 28.10
N THR A 443 -5.79 11.86 27.94
CA THR A 443 -5.45 12.87 26.95
C THR A 443 -5.85 12.23 25.62
N ALA A 444 -6.88 12.79 25.00
CA ALA A 444 -7.14 12.50 23.60
C ALA A 444 -5.81 12.71 22.88
N ALA A 445 -5.33 11.67 22.19
CA ALA A 445 -4.13 11.78 21.38
C ALA A 445 -4.31 12.99 20.43
N PRO A 446 -3.30 13.86 20.28
CA PRO A 446 -3.36 14.96 19.32
C PRO A 446 -3.58 14.48 17.88
#